data_AF-A0A932F616-F1
#
_entry.id   AF-A0A932F616-F1
#
_cell.length_a   1.000
_cell.length_b   1.000
_cell.length_c   1.000
_cell.angle_alpha   90.00
_cell.angle_beta   90.00
_cell.angle_gamma   90.00
#
_symmetry.space_group_name_H-M   'P 1'
#
loop_
_entity.id
_entity.type
_entity.pdbx_description
1 polymer ?
#
loop_
_entity_poly.entity_id
_entity_poly.type
_entity_poly.pdbx_seq_one_letter_code
_entity_poly.pdbx_strand_id
1 'polypeptide(L)' 'VAKAIERVGDHAKNLAEQVIYIVKGTDVRHNTPEAVESIIK' A
#
# COMPACT_ATOMS: atom_id res chain seq x y z
N VAL A 1 -2.90 22.90 -4.96
CA VAL A 1 -3.18 22.16 -3.69
C VAL A 1 -3.53 20.70 -3.96
N ALA A 2 -4.53 20.37 -4.78
CA ALA A 2 -4.92 18.99 -5.10
C ALA A 2 -3.75 18.06 -5.49
N LYS A 3 -2.87 18.51 -6.40
CA LYS A 3 -1.71 17.74 -6.85
C LYS A 3 -0.66 17.46 -5.77
N ALA A 4 -0.56 18.31 -4.75
CA ALA A 4 0.33 18.06 -3.62
C ALA A 4 -0.23 16.96 -2.72
N ILE A 5 -1.56 16.94 -2.52
CA ILE A 5 -2.26 15.91 -1.74
C ILE A 5 -2.19 14.56 -2.44
N GLU A 6 -2.38 14.52 -3.76
CA GLU A 6 -2.21 13.31 -4.58
C GLU A 6 -0.83 12.67 -4.38
N ARG A 7 0.24 13.48 -4.45
CA ARG A 7 1.62 13.02 -4.21
C ARG A 7 1.83 12.47 -2.81
N VAL A 8 1.22 13.07 -1.80
CA VAL A 8 1.28 12.56 -0.41
C VAL A 8 0.58 11.21 -0.32
N GLY A 9 -0.58 11.06 -0.97
CA GLY A 9 -1.31 9.79 -1.07
C GLY A 9 -0.48 8.70 -1.74
N ASP A 10 0.16 9.00 -2.87
CA ASP A 10 1.04 8.06 -3.56
C ASP A 10 2.23 7.65 -2.69
N HIS A 11 2.83 8.60 -1.97
CA HIS A 11 3.96 8.28 -1.10
C HIS A 11 3.55 7.42 0.10
N ALA A 12 2.39 7.72 0.70
CA ALA A 12 1.83 6.92 1.78
C ALA A 12 1.50 5.49 1.31
N LYS A 13 0.92 5.33 0.12
CA LYS A 13 0.66 4.03 -0.51
C LYS A 13 1.95 3.23 -0.68
N ASN A 14 2.98 3.80 -1.31
CA ASN A 14 4.25 3.12 -1.55
C ASN A 14 4.92 2.67 -0.26
N LEU A 15 4.86 3.49 0.80
CA LEU A 15 5.40 3.14 2.11
C LEU A 15 4.64 1.98 2.74
N ALA A 16 3.30 2.00 2.69
CA ALA A 16 2.47 0.92 3.22
C ALA A 16 2.75 -0.42 2.50
N GLU A 17 2.86 -0.41 1.17
CA GLU A 17 3.21 -1.60 0.38
C GLU A 17 4.57 -2.18 0.79
N GLN A 18 5.57 -1.31 1.03
CA GLN A 18 6.89 -1.75 1.48
C GLN A 18 6.85 -2.34 2.90
N VAL A 19 6.11 -1.73 3.82
CA VAL A 19 5.93 -2.25 5.19
C VAL A 19 5.26 -3.61 5.17
N ILE A 20 4.19 -3.78 4.38
CA ILE A 20 3.50 -5.07 4.24
C ILE A 20 4.46 -6.13 3.71
N TYR A 21 5.27 -5.81 2.70
CA TYR A 21 6.27 -6.74 2.17
C TYR A 21 7.29 -7.17 3.23
N ILE A 22 7.80 -6.22 4.03
CA ILE A 22 8.78 -6.51 5.09
C ILE A 22 8.16 -7.38 6.20
N VAL A 23 6.92 -7.10 6.60
CA VAL A 23 6.28 -7.76 7.75
C VAL A 23 5.67 -9.12 7.38
N LYS A 24 4.97 -9.20 6.24
CA LYS A 24 4.22 -10.39 5.82
C LYS A 24 4.98 -11.23 4.79
N GLY A 25 6.03 -10.70 4.15
CA GLY A 25 6.79 -11.38 3.10
C GLY A 25 6.09 -11.45 1.74
N THR A 26 4.95 -10.78 1.59
CA THR A 26 4.07 -10.87 0.41
C THR A 26 4.04 -9.53 -0.34
N ASP A 27 4.22 -9.56 -1.67
CA ASP A 27 4.06 -8.37 -2.51
C ASP A 27 2.58 -8.10 -2.79
N VAL A 28 2.11 -6.90 -2.41
CA VAL A 28 0.70 -6.50 -2.50
C VAL A 28 0.39 -5.52 -3.64
N ARG A 29 1.37 -5.07 -4.43
CA ARG A 29 1.22 -3.95 -5.41
C ARG A 29 0.17 -4.16 -6.50
N HIS A 30 -0.15 -5.41 -6.83
CA HIS A 30 -1.10 -5.78 -7.90
C HIS A 30 -2.33 -6.51 -7.36
N ASN A 31 -2.56 -6.45 -6.05
CA ASN A 31 -3.70 -7.11 -5.42
C ASN A 31 -4.90 -6.16 -5.34
N THR A 32 -6.10 -6.73 -5.36
CA THR A 32 -7.31 -5.95 -5.08
C THR A 32 -7.34 -5.56 -3.59
N PRO A 33 -8.05 -4.49 -3.21
CA PRO A 33 -8.15 -4.08 -1.80
C PRO A 33 -8.64 -5.20 -0.88
N GLU A 34 -9.55 -6.05 -1.35
CA GLU A 34 -10.10 -7.19 -0.59
C GLU A 34 -9.03 -8.26 -0.36
N ALA A 35 -8.20 -8.53 -1.37
CA ALA A 35 -7.09 -9.46 -1.24
C ALA A 35 -6.04 -8.93 -0.25
N VAL A 36 -5.76 -7.63 -0.28
CA VAL A 36 -4.86 -6.98 0.69
C VAL A 36 -5.41 -7.06 2.12
N GLU A 37 -6.71 -6.85 2.32
CA GLU A 37 -7.34 -6.98 3.65
C GLU A 37 -7.16 -8.39 4.23
N SER A 38 -7.35 -9.42 3.40
CA SER A 38 -7.15 -10.82 3.79
C SER A 38 -5.72 -11.12 4.24
N ILE A 39 -4.72 -10.50 3.61
CA ILE A 39 -3.30 -10.67 3.96
C ILE A 39 -2.94 -9.95 5.27
N ILE A 40 -3.58 -8.81 5.54
CA ILE A 40 -3.29 -7.97 6.71
C ILE A 40 -3.97 -8.53 7.98
N LYS A 41 -5.16 -9.12 7.86
CA LYS A 41 -5.81 -9.90 8.94
C LYS A 41 -4.91 -11.00 9.50
#